data_AF-A0A9D7J722-F1
#
_entry.id   AF-A0A9D7J722-F1
#
_cell.length_a   1.000
_cell.length_b   1.000
_cell.length_c   1.000
_cell.angle_alpha   90.00
_cell.angle_beta   90.00
_cell.angle_gamma   90.00
#
_symmetry.space_group_name_H-M   'P 1'
#
loop_
_entity.id
_entity.type
_entity.pdbx_description
1 polymer ?
#
loop_
_entity_poly.entity_id
_entity_poly.type
_entity_poly.pdbx_seq_one_letter_code
_entity_poly.pdbx_strand_id
1 'polypeptide(L)'
;MIEELVRFTAVRAEWNAQIELRAGVRMHDGTFSVAQPLVFAPASRGEEVRAFAAIEFEEAQRLMDALWQAGVRPTDGTGSTGQLAATQAHLADMRKLVFDLREPTMVRA
;
A
#
# COMPACT_ATOMS: atom_id res chain seq x y z
N MET A 1 -26.36 13.00 1.85
CA MET A 1 -26.45 11.76 1.07
C MET A 1 -26.11 12.12 -0.38
N ILE A 2 -24.83 12.04 -0.73
CA ILE A 2 -24.37 12.03 -2.12
C ILE A 2 -23.34 10.89 -2.11
N GLU A 3 -23.80 9.66 -2.40
CA GLU A 3 -22.95 8.47 -2.48
C GLU A 3 -22.24 8.40 -3.85
N GLU A 4 -21.68 9.53 -4.28
CA GLU A 4 -20.90 9.58 -5.52
C GLU A 4 -19.44 9.31 -5.15
N LEU A 5 -19.09 8.02 -5.12
CA LEU A 5 -17.74 7.55 -4.84
C LEU A 5 -16.79 7.98 -5.96
N VAL A 6 -15.98 9.01 -5.68
CA VAL A 6 -14.83 9.36 -6.52
C VAL A 6 -13.89 8.17 -6.55
N ARG A 7 -13.50 7.73 -7.75
CA ARG A 7 -12.55 6.63 -7.95
C ARG A 7 -11.21 7.16 -8.37
N PHE A 8 -10.14 6.63 -7.79
CA PHE A 8 -8.76 6.89 -8.14
C PHE A 8 -8.13 5.64 -8.75
N THR A 9 -7.26 5.85 -9.72
CA THR A 9 -6.43 4.79 -10.29
C THR A 9 -5.04 5.32 -10.61
N ALA A 10 -4.09 4.40 -10.67
CA ALA A 10 -2.69 4.69 -10.96
C ALA A 10 -2.19 3.74 -12.06
N VAL A 11 -1.50 4.28 -13.06
CA VAL A 11 -0.91 3.51 -14.15
C VAL A 11 0.52 3.98 -14.38
N ARG A 12 1.45 3.07 -14.66
CA ARG A 12 2.80 3.44 -15.07
C ARG A 12 2.79 3.85 -16.53
N ALA A 13 3.30 5.04 -16.84
CA ALA A 13 3.41 5.50 -18.21
C ALA A 13 4.37 4.59 -19.01
N GLU A 14 4.05 4.34 -20.28
CA GLU A 14 4.87 3.47 -21.15
C GLU A 14 6.08 4.21 -21.73
N TRP A 15 5.99 5.54 -21.82
CA TRP A 15 6.97 6.41 -22.47
C TRP A 15 7.94 7.10 -21.50
N ASN A 16 7.68 7.04 -20.19
CA ASN A 16 8.56 7.63 -19.18
C ASN A 16 8.46 6.86 -17.85
N ALA A 17 9.27 7.23 -16.86
CA ALA A 17 9.29 6.57 -15.56
C ALA A 17 8.24 7.11 -14.57
N GLN A 18 7.18 7.78 -15.03
CA GLN A 18 6.16 8.38 -14.17
C GLN A 18 5.01 7.43 -13.87
N ILE A 19 4.39 7.66 -12.71
CA ILE A 19 3.09 7.10 -12.36
C ILE A 19 2.02 8.16 -12.66
N GLU A 20 1.08 7.82 -13.53
CA GLU A 20 -0.07 8.66 -13.84
C GLU A 20 -1.21 8.36 -12.89
N LEU A 21 -1.72 9.41 -12.24
CA LEU A 21 -2.92 9.33 -11.42
C LEU A 21 -4.11 9.82 -12.23
N ARG A 22 -5.22 9.09 -12.16
CA ARG A 22 -6.50 9.47 -12.77
C ARG A 22 -7.58 9.35 -11.73
N ALA A 23 -8.54 10.28 -11.77
CA ALA A 23 -9.72 10.21 -10.94
C ALA A 23 -10.98 10.48 -11.75
N GLY A 24 -12.08 9.86 -11.36
CA GLY A 24 -13.37 10.08 -11.97
C GLY A 24 -14.52 9.74 -11.04
N VAL A 25 -15.66 10.33 -11.31
CA VAL A 25 -16.90 10.10 -10.56
C VAL A 25 -18.01 9.80 -11.55
N ARG A 26 -18.86 8.84 -11.17
CA ARG A 26 -20.08 8.54 -11.90
C ARG A 26 -21.21 9.33 -11.27
N MET A 27 -21.84 10.18 -12.07
CA MET A 27 -22.96 11.00 -11.65
C MET A 27 -24.27 10.19 -11.62
N HIS A 28 -25.25 10.64 -10.84
CA HIS A 28 -26.59 10.02 -10.77
C HIS A 28 -27.30 9.88 -12.14
N ASP A 29 -27.03 10.78 -13.08
CA ASP A 29 -27.59 10.74 -14.45
C ASP A 29 -26.90 9.73 -15.38
N GLY A 30 -25.92 8.99 -14.86
CA GLY A 30 -25.15 8.00 -15.59
C GLY A 30 -23.96 8.57 -16.36
N THR A 31 -23.75 9.90 -16.34
CA THR A 31 -22.58 10.52 -16.93
C THR A 31 -21.32 10.29 -16.09
N PHE A 32 -20.17 10.41 -16.74
CA PHE A 32 -18.87 10.29 -16.08
C PHE A 32 -18.16 11.65 -16.14
N SER A 33 -17.74 12.12 -14.97
CA SER A 33 -16.84 13.26 -14.87
C SER A 33 -15.44 12.79 -14.51
N VAL A 34 -14.44 13.37 -15.16
CA VAL A 34 -13.02 13.03 -14.94
C VAL A 34 -12.28 14.22 -14.37
N ALA A 35 -11.30 13.95 -13.51
CA ALA A 35 -10.47 14.98 -12.92
C ALA A 35 -9.58 15.64 -13.97
N GLN A 36 -9.37 16.95 -13.80
CA GLN A 36 -8.42 17.73 -14.58
C GLN A 36 -7.02 17.69 -13.92
N PRO A 37 -5.95 18.07 -14.64
CA PRO A 37 -4.63 18.23 -14.04
C PRO A 37 -4.64 19.19 -12.84
N LEU A 38 -3.78 18.92 -11.85
CA LEU A 38 -3.64 19.77 -10.67
C LEU A 38 -3.20 21.18 -11.06
N VAL A 39 -3.91 22.17 -10.51
CA VAL A 39 -3.55 23.59 -10.65
C VAL A 39 -2.90 24.04 -9.35
N PHE A 40 -1.70 24.58 -9.45
CA PHE A 40 -0.97 25.14 -8.32
C PHE A 40 -1.28 26.63 -8.17
N ALA A 41 -1.60 27.06 -6.96
CA ALA A 41 -1.79 28.47 -6.60
C ALA A 41 -0.71 28.88 -5.58
N PRO A 42 -0.24 30.14 -5.61
CA PRO A 42 0.67 30.64 -4.58
C PRO A 42 -0.04 30.67 -3.24
N ALA A 43 0.63 30.14 -2.20
CA ALA A 43 0.13 30.16 -0.83
C ALA A 43 1.04 31.04 0.04
N SER A 44 0.43 31.82 0.93
CA SER A 44 1.16 32.64 1.89
C SER A 44 1.53 31.84 3.13
N ARG A 45 2.59 32.26 3.82
CA ARG A 45 2.99 31.62 5.08
C ARG A 45 1.89 31.78 6.12
N GLY A 46 1.43 30.66 6.70
CA GLY A 46 0.35 30.64 7.69
C GLY A 46 -1.05 30.52 7.08
N GLU A 47 -1.17 30.40 5.75
CA GLU A 47 -2.43 30.13 5.08
C GLU A 47 -2.90 28.69 5.36
N GLU A 48 -4.19 28.55 5.66
CA GLU A 48 -4.82 27.24 5.83
C GLU A 48 -4.97 26.56 4.48
N VAL A 49 -4.27 25.43 4.29
CA VAL A 49 -4.36 24.64 3.07
C VAL A 49 -5.40 23.54 3.25
N ARG A 50 -6.50 23.63 2.50
CA ARG A 50 -7.50 22.55 2.43
C ARG A 50 -6.97 21.38 1.62
N ALA A 51 -7.40 20.16 1.97
CA ALA A 51 -7.10 18.98 1.17
C ALA A 51 -7.66 19.14 -0.26
N PHE A 52 -6.84 18.85 -1.27
CA PHE A 52 -7.27 18.95 -2.67
C PHE A 52 -8.30 17.87 -3.05
N ALA A 53 -8.25 16.74 -2.36
CA ALA A 53 -9.21 15.64 -2.50
C ALA A 53 -9.36 14.91 -1.17
N ALA A 54 -10.56 14.40 -0.92
CA ALA A 54 -10.85 13.47 0.16
C ALA A 54 -11.46 12.21 -0.47
N ILE A 55 -10.99 11.05 -0.02
CA ILE A 55 -11.47 9.73 -0.47
C ILE A 55 -11.76 8.86 0.73
N GLU A 56 -12.69 7.93 0.56
CA GLU A 56 -12.98 6.93 1.57
C GLU A 56 -11.85 5.91 1.71
N PHE A 57 -11.79 5.26 2.87
CA PHE A 57 -10.74 4.30 3.19
C PHE A 57 -10.66 3.16 2.17
N GLU A 58 -11.80 2.65 1.71
CA GLU A 58 -11.83 1.59 0.69
C GLU A 58 -11.24 2.04 -0.64
N GLU A 59 -11.49 3.30 -1.03
CA GLU A 59 -10.91 3.86 -2.25
C GLU A 59 -9.41 4.09 -2.08
N ALA A 60 -8.96 4.48 -0.89
CA ALA A 60 -7.54 4.58 -0.58
C ALA A 60 -6.85 3.21 -0.71
N GLN A 61 -7.47 2.11 -0.27
CA GLN A 61 -6.95 0.76 -0.48
C GLN A 61 -6.89 0.39 -1.97
N ARG A 62 -7.95 0.68 -2.74
CA ARG A 62 -7.95 0.45 -4.20
C ARG A 62 -6.85 1.23 -4.91
N LEU A 63 -6.59 2.48 -4.49
CA LEU A 63 -5.49 3.28 -5.01
C LEU A 63 -4.14 2.65 -4.66
N MET A 64 -3.96 2.15 -3.44
CA MET A 64 -2.75 1.42 -3.05
C MET A 64 -2.53 0.18 -3.91
N ASP A 65 -3.57 -0.59 -4.19
CA ASP A 65 -3.51 -1.76 -5.08
C ASP A 65 -3.13 -1.36 -6.51
N ALA A 66 -3.70 -0.28 -7.04
CA ALA A 66 -3.36 0.23 -8.38
C ALA A 66 -1.90 0.71 -8.45
N LEU A 67 -1.42 1.41 -7.41
CA LEU A 67 -0.01 1.81 -7.28
C LEU A 67 0.90 0.58 -7.23
N TRP A 68 0.50 -0.45 -6.48
CA TRP A 68 1.21 -1.72 -6.43
C TRP A 68 1.28 -2.41 -7.80
N GLN A 69 0.17 -2.47 -8.53
CA GLN A 69 0.14 -3.02 -9.89
C GLN A 69 1.00 -2.21 -10.86
N ALA A 70 1.07 -0.89 -10.70
CA ALA A 70 1.95 0.00 -11.46
C ALA A 70 3.44 -0.13 -11.08
N GLY A 71 3.79 -0.98 -10.11
CA GLY A 71 5.16 -1.27 -9.70
C GLY A 71 5.69 -0.40 -8.56
N VAL A 72 4.85 0.42 -7.93
CA VAL A 72 5.23 1.18 -6.73
C VAL A 72 5.24 0.25 -5.53
N ARG A 73 6.30 0.32 -4.71
CA ARG A 73 6.41 -0.47 -3.47
C ARG A 73 6.69 0.48 -2.31
N PRO A 74 6.09 0.24 -1.13
CA PRO A 74 6.53 0.93 0.08
C PRO A 74 8.01 0.66 0.32
N THR A 75 8.81 1.72 0.49
CA THR A 75 10.24 1.60 0.79
C THR A 75 10.48 1.09 2.21
N ASP A 76 9.60 1.46 3.15
CA ASP A 76 9.55 0.94 4.51
C ASP A 76 8.26 0.13 4.71
N GLY A 77 8.20 -1.03 4.04
CA GLY A 77 7.10 -1.99 4.22
C GLY A 77 7.19 -2.70 5.57
N THR A 78 6.60 -2.13 6.62
CA THR A 78 6.43 -2.78 7.94
C THR A 78 5.65 -4.10 7.88
N GLY A 79 5.02 -4.44 6.76
CA GLY A 79 4.40 -5.75 6.52
C GLY A 79 5.39 -6.92 6.38
N SER A 80 6.61 -6.67 5.92
CA SER A 80 7.62 -7.73 5.77
C SER A 80 8.44 -7.97 7.05
N THR A 81 8.60 -6.95 7.89
CA THR A 81 9.39 -7.04 9.13
C THR A 81 8.78 -8.04 10.12
N GLY A 82 7.44 -8.10 10.21
CA GLY A 82 6.73 -9.04 11.07
C GLY A 82 6.79 -10.50 10.59
N GLN A 83 6.63 -10.73 9.27
CA GLN A 83 6.74 -12.07 8.69
C GLN A 83 8.17 -12.59 8.76
N LEU A 84 9.16 -11.73 8.46
CA LEU A 84 10.57 -12.09 8.54
C LEU A 84 10.97 -12.43 9.98
N ALA A 85 10.53 -11.62 10.96
CA ALA A 85 10.76 -11.89 12.37
C ALA A 85 10.10 -13.19 12.84
N ALA A 86 8.87 -13.46 12.41
CA ALA A 86 8.18 -14.72 12.71
C ALA A 86 8.88 -15.93 12.09
N THR A 87 9.36 -15.83 10.84
CA THR A 87 10.15 -16.89 10.19
C THR A 87 11.50 -17.09 10.90
N GLN A 88 12.18 -16.01 11.30
CA GLN A 88 13.44 -16.09 12.04
C GLN A 88 13.28 -16.76 13.41
N ALA A 89 12.23 -16.39 14.16
CA ALA A 89 11.91 -17.01 15.44
C ALA A 89 11.58 -18.51 15.26
N HIS A 90 10.80 -18.85 14.23
CA HIS A 90 10.48 -20.24 13.90
C HIS A 90 11.72 -21.08 13.55
N LEU A 91 12.64 -20.55 12.72
CA LEU A 91 13.89 -21.22 12.37
C LEU A 91 14.81 -21.42 13.57
N ALA A 92 14.84 -20.46 14.50
CA ALA A 92 15.59 -20.58 15.74
C ALA A 92 15.07 -21.73 16.61
N ASP A 93 13.75 -21.88 16.70
CA ASP A 93 13.12 -22.94 17.49
C ASP A 93 13.37 -24.33 16.87
N MET A 94 13.30 -24.45 15.55
CA MET A 94 13.67 -25.68 14.83
C MET A 94 15.13 -26.07 15.04
N ARG A 95 16.05 -25.09 15.04
CA ARG A 95 17.47 -25.34 15.34
C ARG A 95 17.65 -25.85 16.76
N LYS A 96 16.96 -25.24 17.73
CA LYS A 96 17.01 -25.66 19.14
C LYS A 96 16.61 -27.13 19.30
N LEU A 97 15.51 -27.55 18.67
CA LEU A 97 15.07 -28.95 18.72
C LEU A 97 16.11 -29.92 18.13
N VAL A 98 16.76 -29.58 17.03
CA VAL A 98 17.73 -30.48 16.38
C VAL A 98 19.03 -30.63 17.19
N PHE A 99 19.47 -29.56 17.85
CA PHE A 99 20.79 -29.53 18.50
C PHE A 99 20.74 -29.74 20.02
N ASP A 100 19.63 -29.45 20.70
CA ASP A 100 19.50 -29.64 22.16
C ASP A 100 18.97 -31.04 22.53
N LEU A 101 18.35 -31.79 21.60
CA LEU A 101 17.83 -33.16 21.86
C LEU A 101 18.90 -34.28 21.73
N ARG A 102 20.19 -33.94 21.61
CA ARG A 102 21.28 -34.93 21.56
C ARG A 102 22.05 -34.99 22.88
N GLU A 103 21.39 -35.42 23.94
CA GLU A 103 22.11 -36.18 24.97
C GLU A 103 22.18 -37.64 24.52
N PRO A 104 23.37 -38.26 24.43
CA PRO A 104 23.47 -39.66 24.07
C PRO A 104 22.87 -40.50 25.20
N THR A 105 21.69 -41.07 24.97
CA THR A 105 21.14 -42.13 25.82
C THR A 105 22.14 -43.28 25.81
N MET A 106 22.95 -43.37 26.86
CA MET A 106 23.88 -44.48 27.07
C MET A 106 23.05 -45.73 27.31
N VAL A 107 22.93 -46.57 26.27
CA VAL A 107 22.36 -47.91 26.37
C VAL A 107 23.34 -48.75 27.19
N ARG A 108 22.98 -49.07 28.43
CA ARG A 108 23.69 -50.07 29.23
C ARG A 108 23.15 -51.45 28.87
N ALA A 109 24.05 -52.30 28.38
CA ALA A 109 23.87 -53.74 28.20
C ALA A 109 23.84 -54.47 29.54
#